data_AF-A0A9E3Q6C4-F1
#
_entry.id   AF-A0A9E3Q6C4-F1
#
_cell.length_a   1.000
_cell.length_b   1.000
_cell.length_c   1.000
_cell.angle_alpha   90.00
_cell.angle_beta   90.00
_cell.angle_gamma   90.00
#
_symmetry.space_group_name_H-M   'P 1'
#
loop_
_entity.id
_entity.type
_entity.pdbx_description
1 polymer ?
#
loop_
_entity_poly.entity_id
_entity_poly.type
_entity_poly.pdbx_seq_one_letter_code
_entity_poly.pdbx_strand_id
1 'polypeptide(L)'
;MFADAELNALYVRVLDRMVATGWIHRYTFTEGKGFHITWTLPVGVQRARGLKQIIQAFGLDADDRGLLALSILSRRLRLPEGWVLEADCRDLTDPALLDLVNHLFEELGIHDDEDGLLVLGMIVTGWAPDRDTQIILGPPRRGS
;
A
#
# COMPACT_ATOMS: atom_id res chain seq x y z
N MET A 1 17.61 10.10 0.87
CA MET A 1 16.56 11.12 1.01
C MET A 1 16.24 11.60 -0.40
N PHE A 2 15.03 11.34 -0.89
CA PHE A 2 14.59 11.77 -2.22
C PHE A 2 14.35 13.28 -2.25
N ALA A 3 14.56 13.93 -3.40
CA ALA A 3 14.05 15.28 -3.59
C ALA A 3 12.51 15.26 -3.68
N ASP A 4 11.83 16.34 -3.26
CA ASP A 4 10.35 16.40 -3.22
C ASP A 4 9.70 16.03 -4.57
N ALA A 5 10.31 16.43 -5.68
CA ALA A 5 9.84 16.10 -7.02
C ALA A 5 9.95 14.59 -7.33
N GLU A 6 11.03 13.94 -6.91
CA GLU A 6 11.25 12.51 -7.09
C GLU A 6 10.27 11.72 -6.24
N LEU A 7 10.10 12.10 -4.97
CA LEU A 7 9.14 11.47 -4.07
C LEU A 7 7.72 11.59 -4.62
N ASN A 8 7.30 12.77 -5.08
CA ASN A 8 5.99 12.96 -5.71
C ASN A 8 5.79 12.08 -6.94
N ALA A 9 6.84 11.87 -7.76
CA ALA A 9 6.78 10.97 -8.90
C ALA A 9 6.59 9.50 -8.48
N LEU A 10 7.21 9.07 -7.38
CA LEU A 10 6.99 7.73 -6.81
C LEU A 10 5.53 7.57 -6.35
N TYR A 11 4.99 8.56 -5.64
CA TYR A 11 3.58 8.57 -5.20
C TYR A 11 2.61 8.48 -6.37
N VAL A 12 2.79 9.33 -7.38
CA VAL A 12 1.97 9.31 -8.60
C VAL A 12 2.00 7.94 -9.27
N ARG A 13 3.19 7.33 -9.41
CA ARG A 13 3.34 5.99 -10.01
C ARG A 13 2.52 4.93 -9.26
N VAL A 14 2.58 4.90 -7.94
CA VAL A 14 1.83 3.91 -7.14
C VAL A 14 0.33 4.21 -7.18
N LEU A 15 -0.07 5.48 -7.04
CA LEU A 15 -1.48 5.88 -7.12
C LEU A 15 -2.10 5.56 -8.49
N ASP A 16 -1.37 5.73 -9.58
CA ASP A 16 -1.83 5.34 -10.93
C ASP A 16 -2.08 3.83 -11.03
N ARG A 17 -1.21 3.00 -10.45
CA ARG A 17 -1.43 1.54 -10.37
C ARG A 17 -2.66 1.21 -9.52
N MET A 18 -2.87 1.92 -8.41
CA MET A 18 -4.06 1.76 -7.57
C MET A 18 -5.34 2.21 -8.28
N VAL A 19 -5.28 3.23 -9.15
CA VAL A 19 -6.41 3.62 -10.03
C VAL A 19 -6.68 2.51 -11.04
N ALA A 20 -5.65 2.04 -11.74
CA ALA A 20 -5.77 1.04 -12.81
C ALA A 20 -6.35 -0.30 -12.31
N THR A 21 -6.06 -0.66 -11.06
CA THR A 21 -6.55 -1.88 -10.39
C THR A 21 -7.85 -1.68 -9.62
N GLY A 22 -8.41 -0.48 -9.64
CA GLY A 22 -9.67 -0.16 -8.99
C GLY A 22 -9.59 -0.09 -7.46
N TRP A 23 -8.41 -0.05 -6.85
CA TRP A 23 -8.26 0.22 -5.41
C TRP A 23 -8.73 1.63 -5.06
N ILE A 24 -8.43 2.60 -5.93
CA ILE A 24 -8.88 3.99 -5.77
C ILE A 24 -9.61 4.43 -7.04
N HIS A 25 -10.62 5.29 -6.90
CA HIS A 25 -11.36 5.84 -8.03
C HIS A 25 -10.57 6.96 -8.71
N ARG A 26 -9.92 7.81 -7.91
CA ARG A 26 -9.07 8.93 -8.35
C ARG A 26 -8.25 9.47 -7.20
N TYR A 27 -7.25 10.27 -7.53
CA TYR A 27 -6.52 11.10 -6.57
C TYR A 27 -6.29 12.51 -7.16
N THR A 28 -6.01 13.47 -6.30
CA THR A 28 -5.62 14.83 -6.67
C THR A 28 -4.51 15.32 -5.76
N PHE A 29 -3.49 15.96 -6.33
CA PHE A 29 -2.47 16.65 -5.55
C PHE A 29 -2.83 18.14 -5.39
N THR A 30 -2.63 18.69 -4.20
CA THR A 30 -2.75 20.12 -3.94
C THR A 30 -1.51 20.60 -3.22
N GLU A 31 -0.81 21.59 -3.81
CA GLU A 31 0.39 22.17 -3.22
C GLU A 31 0.12 22.68 -1.79
N GLY A 32 1.02 22.37 -0.86
CA GLY A 32 0.86 22.67 0.57
C GLY A 32 -0.14 21.80 1.34
N LYS A 33 -0.93 20.95 0.68
CA LYS A 33 -1.87 20.01 1.32
C LYS A 33 -1.57 18.53 1.05
N GLY A 34 -0.84 18.23 -0.03
CA GLY A 34 -0.52 16.86 -0.44
C GLY A 34 -1.63 16.17 -1.23
N PHE A 35 -1.60 14.84 -1.22
CA PHE A 35 -2.53 14.00 -1.97
C PHE A 35 -3.87 13.83 -1.25
N HIS A 36 -4.95 13.92 -2.02
CA HIS A 36 -6.31 13.55 -1.62
C HIS A 36 -6.74 12.34 -2.44
N ILE A 37 -7.13 11.26 -1.77
CA ILE A 37 -7.46 9.97 -2.38
C ILE A 37 -8.96 9.71 -2.26
N THR A 38 -9.61 9.38 -3.38
CA THR A 38 -10.99 8.87 -3.39
C THR A 38 -10.96 7.36 -3.55
N TRP A 39 -11.27 6.61 -2.49
CA TRP A 39 -11.25 5.14 -2.49
C TRP A 39 -12.46 4.53 -3.23
N THR A 40 -12.26 3.35 -3.82
CA THR A 40 -13.36 2.57 -4.42
C THR A 40 -14.07 1.75 -3.34
N LEU A 41 -15.41 1.73 -3.37
CA LEU A 41 -16.23 0.95 -2.43
C LEU A 41 -16.87 -0.29 -3.05
N PRO A 42 -17.02 -1.39 -2.27
CA PRO A 42 -16.35 -1.65 -0.99
C PRO A 42 -14.89 -2.13 -1.17
N VAL A 43 -14.56 -2.58 -2.37
CA VAL A 43 -13.38 -3.41 -2.67
C VAL A 43 -12.07 -2.70 -2.35
N GLY A 44 -11.87 -1.48 -2.86
CA GLY A 44 -10.64 -0.73 -2.66
C GLY A 44 -10.33 -0.42 -1.19
N VAL A 45 -11.36 -0.05 -0.44
CA VAL A 45 -11.24 0.16 1.01
C VAL A 45 -10.90 -1.12 1.76
N GLN A 46 -11.50 -2.26 1.40
CA GLN A 46 -11.19 -3.54 2.04
C GLN A 46 -9.73 -3.95 1.82
N ARG A 47 -9.23 -3.81 0.59
CA ARG A 47 -7.83 -4.12 0.25
C ARG A 47 -6.84 -3.24 1.00
N ALA A 48 -7.04 -1.92 0.95
CA ALA A 48 -6.18 -0.97 1.63
C ALA A 48 -6.19 -1.14 3.15
N ARG A 49 -7.37 -1.38 3.74
CA ARG A 49 -7.50 -1.68 5.18
C ARG A 49 -6.82 -2.99 5.56
N GLY A 50 -7.03 -4.05 4.79
CA GLY A 50 -6.40 -5.34 5.04
C GLY A 50 -4.88 -5.23 5.03
N LEU A 51 -4.31 -4.55 4.03
CA LEU A 51 -2.88 -4.32 3.96
C LEU A 51 -2.38 -3.42 5.11
N LYS A 52 -3.08 -2.33 5.43
CA LYS A 52 -2.76 -1.47 6.60
C LYS A 52 -2.71 -2.28 7.91
N GLN A 53 -3.70 -3.14 8.13
CA GLN A 53 -3.76 -3.98 9.33
C GLN A 53 -2.58 -4.95 9.42
N ILE A 54 -2.19 -5.57 8.30
CA ILE A 54 -1.01 -6.44 8.25
C ILE A 54 0.25 -5.62 8.57
N ILE A 55 0.44 -4.48 7.93
CA ILE A 55 1.60 -3.62 8.16
C ILE A 55 1.73 -3.25 9.64
N GLN A 56 0.65 -2.78 10.25
CA GLN A 56 0.66 -2.36 11.64
C GLN A 56 0.78 -3.52 12.64
N ALA A 57 0.14 -4.66 12.36
CA ALA A 57 0.18 -5.82 13.26
C ALA A 57 1.59 -6.42 13.39
N PHE A 58 2.39 -6.35 12.32
CA PHE A 58 3.76 -6.86 12.29
C PHE A 58 4.83 -5.77 12.38
N GLY A 59 4.43 -4.50 12.57
CA GLY A 59 5.35 -3.35 12.68
C GLY A 59 6.18 -3.10 11.42
N LEU A 60 5.64 -3.43 10.24
CA LEU A 60 6.38 -3.33 8.96
C LEU A 60 6.64 -1.89 8.51
N ASP A 61 6.00 -0.92 9.15
CA ASP A 61 6.21 0.52 8.94
C ASP A 61 7.36 1.10 9.78
N ALA A 62 7.96 0.29 10.67
CA ALA A 62 9.16 0.67 11.44
C ALA A 62 10.46 0.54 10.64
N ASP A 63 10.48 -0.21 9.54
CA ASP A 63 11.65 -0.42 8.68
C ASP A 63 11.27 -0.14 7.22
N ASP A 64 12.04 0.68 6.51
CA ASP A 64 11.80 1.00 5.09
C ASP A 64 11.76 -0.26 4.20
N ARG A 65 12.39 -1.36 4.64
CA ARG A 65 12.41 -2.66 3.94
C ARG A 65 11.29 -3.60 4.38
N GLY A 66 10.42 -3.21 5.31
CA GLY A 66 9.38 -4.06 5.87
C GLY A 66 8.44 -4.64 4.82
N LEU A 67 7.95 -3.80 3.89
CA LEU A 67 7.10 -4.27 2.79
C LEU A 67 7.85 -5.05 1.72
N LEU A 68 9.14 -4.76 1.51
CA LEU A 68 9.98 -5.56 0.63
C LEU A 68 10.18 -6.97 1.20
N ALA A 69 10.47 -7.06 2.50
CA ALA A 69 10.54 -8.33 3.21
C ALA A 69 9.23 -9.10 3.11
N LEU A 70 8.10 -8.42 3.30
CA LEU A 70 6.77 -9.01 3.15
C LEU A 70 6.53 -9.52 1.71
N SER A 71 6.95 -8.78 0.67
CA SER A 71 6.85 -9.21 -0.75
C SER A 71 7.69 -10.46 -1.03
N ILE A 72 8.90 -10.54 -0.46
CA ILE A 72 9.77 -11.72 -0.59
C ILE A 72 9.12 -12.93 0.09
N LEU A 73 8.62 -12.76 1.32
CA LEU A 73 7.99 -13.83 2.09
C LEU A 73 6.66 -14.29 1.48
N SER A 74 5.85 -13.38 0.93
CA SER A 74 4.57 -13.71 0.28
C SER A 74 4.75 -14.63 -0.92
N ARG A 75 5.89 -14.50 -1.61
CA ARG A 75 6.33 -15.36 -2.72
C ARG A 75 6.99 -16.66 -2.28
N ARG A 76 6.98 -16.99 -0.97
CA ARG A 76 7.64 -18.16 -0.38
C ARG A 76 9.15 -18.19 -0.57
N LEU A 77 9.76 -17.02 -0.75
CA LEU A 77 11.21 -16.88 -0.84
C LEU A 77 11.80 -16.63 0.53
N ARG A 78 13.11 -16.87 0.64
CA ARG A 78 13.86 -16.56 1.86
C ARG A 78 14.34 -15.11 1.82
N LEU A 79 14.29 -14.44 2.97
CA LEU A 79 14.95 -13.16 3.12
C LEU A 79 16.45 -13.30 2.85
N PRO A 80 17.11 -12.28 2.25
CA PRO A 80 18.54 -12.29 2.03
C PRO A 80 19.31 -12.49 3.35
N GLU A 81 20.44 -13.20 3.26
CA GLU A 81 21.29 -13.44 4.41
C GLU A 81 21.83 -12.11 4.97
N GLY A 82 21.86 -11.98 6.30
CA GLY A 82 22.32 -10.77 6.98
C GLY A 82 21.26 -9.66 7.12
N TRP A 83 20.04 -9.85 6.61
CA TRP A 83 18.95 -8.92 6.89
C TRP A 83 18.53 -9.00 8.36
N VAL A 84 18.68 -7.86 9.04
CA VAL A 84 18.09 -7.59 10.36
C VAL A 84 17.02 -6.54 10.12
N LEU A 85 15.77 -6.93 10.32
CA LEU A 85 14.60 -6.06 10.25
C LEU A 85 14.21 -5.69 11.68
N GLU A 86 13.79 -4.44 11.88
CA GLU A 86 13.22 -4.02 13.17
C GLU A 86 11.84 -4.65 13.41
N ALA A 87 11.10 -4.87 12.33
CA ALA A 87 9.84 -5.58 12.33
C ALA A 87 10.04 -7.07 12.61
N ASP A 88 9.12 -7.67 13.37
CA ASP A 88 9.14 -9.12 13.64
C ASP A 88 8.53 -9.91 12.47
N CYS A 89 9.13 -9.75 11.29
CA CYS A 89 8.68 -10.40 10.07
C CYS A 89 8.89 -11.92 10.10
N ARG A 90 9.58 -12.46 11.10
CA ARG A 90 9.86 -13.90 11.21
C ARG A 90 8.63 -14.69 11.65
N ASP A 91 7.71 -14.02 12.33
CA ASP A 91 6.44 -14.60 12.76
C ASP A 91 5.36 -14.55 11.65
N LEU A 92 5.64 -13.94 10.50
CA LEU A 92 4.82 -14.02 9.29
C LEU A 92 4.96 -15.40 8.64
N THR A 93 4.31 -16.40 9.24
CA THR A 93 4.33 -17.78 8.73
C THR A 93 2.98 -18.28 8.22
N ASP A 94 1.89 -17.53 8.46
CA ASP A 94 0.55 -17.93 8.04
C ASP A 94 0.45 -18.00 6.50
N PRO A 95 0.21 -19.20 5.92
CA PRO A 95 0.09 -19.35 4.48
C PRO A 95 -1.04 -18.50 3.88
N ALA A 96 -2.20 -18.42 4.53
CA ALA A 96 -3.35 -17.72 3.97
C ALA A 96 -3.11 -16.20 3.92
N LEU A 97 -2.44 -15.65 4.94
CA LEU A 97 -2.02 -14.25 4.94
C LEU A 97 -1.03 -13.97 3.81
N LEU A 98 -0.03 -14.83 3.66
CA LEU A 98 1.01 -14.65 2.64
C LEU A 98 0.43 -14.78 1.22
N ASP A 99 -0.53 -15.67 0.99
CA ASP A 99 -1.23 -15.76 -0.29
C ASP A 99 -2.08 -14.51 -0.57
N LEU A 100 -2.77 -13.99 0.45
CA LEU A 100 -3.53 -12.74 0.34
C LEU A 100 -2.60 -11.58 -0.05
N VAL A 101 -1.48 -11.42 0.65
CA VAL A 101 -0.53 -10.34 0.36
C VAL A 101 0.06 -10.50 -1.04
N ASN A 102 0.44 -11.73 -1.42
CA ASN A 102 0.97 -11.99 -2.75
C ASN A 102 -0.05 -11.54 -3.81
N HIS A 103 -1.32 -11.90 -3.66
CA HIS A 103 -2.37 -11.49 -4.57
C HIS A 103 -2.53 -9.96 -4.66
N LEU A 104 -2.46 -9.24 -3.53
CA LEU A 104 -2.56 -7.78 -3.51
C LEU A 104 -1.39 -7.11 -4.25
N PHE A 105 -0.17 -7.61 -4.07
CA PHE A 105 1.02 -7.11 -4.75
C PHE A 105 1.05 -7.49 -6.24
N GLU A 106 0.52 -8.67 -6.60
CA GLU A 106 0.40 -9.13 -7.99
C GLU A 106 -0.58 -8.24 -8.75
N GLU A 107 -1.73 -7.96 -8.13
CA GLU A 107 -2.75 -7.06 -8.69
C GLU A 107 -2.14 -5.69 -9.01
N LEU A 108 -1.35 -5.13 -8.08
CA LEU A 108 -0.67 -3.84 -8.26
C LEU A 108 0.57 -3.91 -9.15
N GLY A 109 1.05 -5.11 -9.51
CA GLY A 109 2.28 -5.31 -10.28
C GLY A 109 3.52 -4.68 -9.63
N ILE A 110 3.69 -4.82 -8.30
CA ILE A 110 4.68 -4.05 -7.52
C ILE A 110 5.76 -4.90 -6.82
N HIS A 111 5.75 -6.22 -6.99
CA HIS A 111 6.58 -7.16 -6.22
C HIS A 111 8.08 -6.86 -6.15
N ASP A 112 8.65 -6.36 -7.23
CA ASP A 112 10.09 -6.11 -7.38
C ASP A 112 10.41 -4.60 -7.44
N ASP A 113 9.44 -3.74 -7.12
CA ASP A 113 9.58 -2.28 -7.10
C ASP A 113 9.75 -1.85 -5.63
N GLU A 114 10.98 -1.87 -5.11
CA GLU A 114 11.31 -1.54 -3.71
C GLU A 114 10.75 -0.17 -3.30
N ASP A 115 11.02 0.87 -4.09
CA ASP A 115 10.48 2.21 -3.87
C ASP A 115 8.94 2.23 -3.93
N GLY A 116 8.36 1.47 -4.86
CA GLY A 116 6.92 1.33 -5.00
C GLY A 116 6.28 0.66 -3.78
N LEU A 117 6.90 -0.40 -3.26
CA LEU A 117 6.46 -1.08 -2.05
C LEU A 117 6.52 -0.15 -0.84
N LEU A 118 7.63 0.58 -0.66
CA LEU A 118 7.75 1.58 0.39
C LEU A 118 6.61 2.62 0.31
N VAL A 119 6.42 3.21 -0.87
CA VAL A 119 5.39 4.23 -1.09
C VAL A 119 3.98 3.66 -0.95
N LEU A 120 3.73 2.42 -1.38
CA LEU A 120 2.46 1.75 -1.12
C LEU A 120 2.19 1.64 0.38
N GLY A 121 3.20 1.27 1.16
CA GLY A 121 3.13 1.23 2.63
C GLY A 121 2.76 2.58 3.23
N MET A 122 3.44 3.64 2.81
CA MET A 122 3.12 5.01 3.24
C MET A 122 1.69 5.41 2.85
N ILE A 123 1.26 5.07 1.63
CA ILE A 123 -0.09 5.38 1.14
C ILE A 123 -1.16 4.70 2.01
N VAL A 124 -1.04 3.39 2.24
CA VAL A 124 -2.08 2.66 2.97
C VAL A 124 -2.05 2.97 4.47
N THR A 125 -0.88 3.13 5.08
CA THR A 125 -0.81 3.47 6.51
C THR A 125 -1.27 4.89 6.80
N GLY A 126 -0.91 5.84 5.94
CA GLY A 126 -1.26 7.26 6.10
C GLY A 126 -2.68 7.63 5.66
N TRP A 127 -3.23 7.00 4.61
CA TRP A 127 -4.48 7.45 3.98
C TRP A 127 -5.57 6.38 3.84
N ALA A 128 -5.31 5.09 4.11
CA ALA A 128 -6.39 4.12 4.06
C ALA A 128 -7.42 4.42 5.16
N PRO A 129 -8.74 4.33 4.88
CA PRO A 129 -9.76 4.68 5.86
C PRO A 129 -9.67 3.76 7.08
N ASP A 130 -9.76 4.30 8.28
CA ASP A 130 -9.93 3.51 9.51
C ASP A 130 -11.37 3.01 9.63
N ARG A 131 -11.62 2.05 10.51
CA ARG A 131 -12.96 1.44 10.70
C ARG A 131 -14.07 2.49 10.87
N ASP A 132 -13.77 3.57 11.57
CA ASP A 132 -14.71 4.64 11.91
C ASP A 132 -14.65 5.85 10.97
N THR A 133 -13.80 5.81 9.94
CA THR A 133 -13.74 6.89 8.95
C THR A 133 -15.05 6.96 8.18
N GLN A 134 -15.76 8.08 8.34
CA GLN A 134 -16.97 8.37 7.58
C GLN A 134 -16.63 8.47 6.10
N ILE A 135 -17.07 7.49 5.30
CA ILE A 135 -16.86 7.50 3.86
C ILE A 135 -17.91 8.41 3.23
N ILE A 136 -17.49 9.59 2.80
CA ILE A 136 -18.35 10.52 2.05
C ILE A 136 -18.35 10.10 0.58
N LEU A 137 -19.47 9.54 0.12
CA LEU A 137 -19.70 9.27 -1.30
C LEU A 137 -19.88 10.59 -2.04
N GLY A 138 -19.00 10.87 -3.00
CA GLY A 138 -19.19 11.98 -3.93
C GLY A 138 -20.49 11.80 -4.74
N PRO A 139 -21.13 12.89 -5.18
CA PRO A 139 -22.37 12.80 -5.96
C PRO A 139 -22.13 11.98 -7.24
N PRO A 140 -23.12 11.19 -7.70
CA PRO A 140 -23.01 10.46 -8.96
C PRO A 140 -22.71 11.44 -10.08
N ARG A 141 -21.71 11.14 -10.92
CA ARG A 141 -21.45 11.92 -12.14
C ARG A 141 -22.72 11.88 -12.98
N ARG A 142 -23.36 13.03 -13.17
CA ARG A 142 -24.38 13.18 -14.22
C ARG A 142 -23.64 13.00 -15.55
N GLY A 143 -23.95 11.91 -16.26
CA GLY A 143 -23.50 11.72 -17.63
C GLY A 143 -23.97 12.90 -18.47
N SER A 144 -23.04 13.53 -19.15
CA SER A 144 -23.24 14.45 -20.28
C SER A 144 -22.94 13.71 -21.57
#